data_AF-A0A7D7ZX62-F1
#
_entry.id   AF-A0A7D7ZX62-F1
#
_cell.length_a   1.000
_cell.length_b   1.000
_cell.length_c   1.000
_cell.angle_alpha   90.00
_cell.angle_beta   90.00
_cell.angle_gamma   90.00
#
_symmetry.space_group_name_H-M   'P 1'
#
loop_
_entity.id
_entity.type
_entity.pdbx_description
1 polymer ?
#
loop_
_entity_poly.entity_id
_entity_poly.type
_entity_poly.pdbx_seq_one_letter_code
_entity_poly.pdbx_strand_id
1 'polypeptide(L)'
;MKYYIIAGEASGDLHGSNLIKALYKKDKNAIIRCWGGDLMGATGATLVKHYKELAFMGFLEVLLNIFTIFRNISFCKKDIIEFNPDVIIFIDYSGFNLRIAKWAKAQNFRTNYYISPQVWASRAGRVRSIQRDINAMYVILPFEKEFYQKYGYHVHFVGHPLVDAVTNRKQVDEQLFRKKYQLSDKPVIALLPGSRKQEITKMLSVMLSVTDIFQDYEFVIAGAPSQPFSFYKNIIGDKKMSFVKDKTHDLLSISSAALVTSGTATLETALFKVPQVVCYKGNALSYQIAKRIITLKFISLVNLIMDKKVVKELIQYDFTRENLIRELSLILDKKHQEKLFLDYFELEKRLGGTGASEKVAELIVKNTS
;
A
#
# COMPACT_ATOMS: atom_id res chain seq x y z
N MET A 1 -2.44 29.83 0.39
CA MET A 1 -2.08 29.30 1.74
C MET A 1 -0.69 28.67 1.70
N LYS A 2 -0.05 28.54 2.86
CA LYS A 2 1.19 27.79 3.07
C LYS A 2 0.87 26.37 3.57
N TYR A 3 1.33 25.36 2.83
CA TYR A 3 1.14 23.96 3.17
C TYR A 3 2.47 23.28 3.52
N TYR A 4 2.47 22.51 4.61
CA TYR A 4 3.59 21.67 4.98
C TYR A 4 3.19 20.19 4.89
N ILE A 5 3.76 19.44 3.96
CA ILE A 5 3.34 18.07 3.66
C ILE A 5 4.44 17.08 4.05
N ILE A 6 4.12 16.03 4.79
CA ILE A 6 5.11 15.04 5.26
C ILE A 6 4.74 13.63 4.79
N ALA A 7 5.53 13.12 3.85
CA ALA A 7 5.58 11.73 3.41
C ALA A 7 6.95 11.12 3.73
N GLY A 8 6.97 9.88 4.23
CA GLY A 8 8.20 9.19 4.64
C GLY A 8 8.61 7.99 3.79
N GLU A 9 7.86 7.67 2.74
CA GLU A 9 8.06 6.48 1.91
C GLU A 9 7.64 6.76 0.45
N ALA A 10 8.02 5.87 -0.47
CA ALA A 10 7.73 6.03 -1.91
C ALA A 10 6.23 6.07 -2.25
N SER A 11 5.40 5.29 -1.54
CA SER A 11 3.93 5.36 -1.68
C SER A 11 3.38 6.72 -1.25
N GLY A 12 3.88 7.24 -0.13
CA GLY A 12 3.56 8.57 0.36
C GLY A 12 3.99 9.69 -0.60
N ASP A 13 5.15 9.55 -1.26
CA ASP A 13 5.62 10.48 -2.31
C ASP A 13 4.67 10.50 -3.51
N LEU A 14 4.22 9.33 -3.98
CA LEU A 14 3.22 9.23 -5.05
C LEU A 14 1.91 9.93 -4.66
N HIS A 15 1.33 9.58 -3.51
CA HIS A 15 0.07 10.16 -3.04
C HIS A 15 0.19 11.65 -2.74
N GLY A 16 1.31 12.07 -2.15
CA GLY A 16 1.63 13.48 -1.90
C GLY A 16 1.76 14.28 -3.19
N SER A 17 2.38 13.73 -4.23
CA SER A 17 2.49 14.42 -5.52
C SER A 17 1.12 14.68 -6.17
N ASN A 18 0.19 13.72 -6.08
CA ASN A 18 -1.16 13.88 -6.61
C ASN A 18 -1.95 14.90 -5.78
N LEU A 19 -1.82 14.85 -4.45
CA LEU A 19 -2.42 15.85 -3.57
C LEU A 19 -1.89 17.26 -3.86
N ILE A 20 -0.59 17.44 -4.06
CA ILE A 20 0.01 18.74 -4.38
C ILE A 20 -0.53 19.28 -5.70
N LYS A 21 -0.57 18.45 -6.75
CA LYS A 21 -1.18 18.83 -8.04
C LYS A 21 -2.63 19.27 -7.87
N ALA A 22 -3.39 18.57 -7.04
CA ALA A 22 -4.78 18.94 -6.75
C ALA A 22 -4.88 20.24 -5.91
N LEU A 23 -3.98 20.46 -4.95
CA LEU A 23 -3.92 21.70 -4.18
C LEU A 23 -3.62 22.90 -5.07
N TYR A 24 -2.64 22.82 -5.97
CA TYR A 24 -2.36 23.93 -6.92
C TYR A 24 -3.56 24.28 -7.81
N LYS A 25 -4.41 23.30 -8.15
CA LYS A 25 -5.66 23.55 -8.90
C LYS A 25 -6.70 24.30 -8.06
N LYS A 26 -6.78 24.02 -6.75
CA LYS A 26 -7.80 24.55 -5.83
C LYS A 26 -7.37 25.84 -5.12
N ASP A 27 -6.08 26.00 -4.86
CA ASP A 27 -5.42 27.19 -4.33
C ASP A 27 -4.26 27.57 -5.26
N LYS A 28 -4.52 28.48 -6.20
CA LYS A 28 -3.55 28.91 -7.22
C LYS A 28 -2.31 29.60 -6.63
N ASN A 29 -2.43 30.11 -5.41
CA ASN A 29 -1.35 30.81 -4.71
C ASN A 29 -0.73 29.94 -3.59
N ALA A 30 -0.92 28.62 -3.66
CA ALA A 30 -0.36 27.69 -2.70
C ALA A 30 1.17 27.77 -2.67
N ILE A 31 1.73 27.93 -1.47
CA ILE A 31 3.17 27.79 -1.22
C ILE A 31 3.37 26.48 -0.49
N ILE A 32 4.05 25.52 -1.10
CA ILE A 32 4.11 24.15 -0.61
C ILE A 32 5.55 23.79 -0.29
N ARG A 33 5.76 23.33 0.95
CA ARG A 33 7.02 22.79 1.45
C ARG A 33 6.78 21.35 1.90
N CYS A 34 7.70 20.44 1.60
CA CYS A 34 7.44 19.03 1.86
C CYS A 34 8.64 18.17 2.25
N TRP A 35 8.35 17.11 3.00
CA TRP A 35 9.17 15.91 3.11
C TRP A 35 8.54 14.87 2.18
N GLY A 36 9.33 14.26 1.32
CA GLY A 36 8.82 13.41 0.25
C GLY A 36 9.94 12.88 -0.61
N GLY A 37 9.72 12.74 -1.91
CA GLY A 37 10.74 12.31 -2.84
C GLY A 37 10.66 13.04 -4.17
N ASP A 38 11.19 12.37 -5.20
CA ASP A 38 11.32 12.89 -6.54
C ASP A 38 9.96 13.31 -7.14
N LEU A 39 8.87 12.58 -6.84
CA LEU A 39 7.54 12.88 -7.39
C LEU A 39 6.93 14.15 -6.79
N MET A 40 7.01 14.34 -5.47
CA MET A 40 6.55 15.57 -4.82
C MET A 40 7.40 16.76 -5.24
N GLY A 41 8.74 16.61 -5.31
CA GLY A 41 9.63 17.69 -5.77
C GLY A 41 9.31 18.14 -7.20
N ALA A 42 9.02 17.19 -8.11
CA ALA A 42 8.67 17.49 -9.50
C ALA A 42 7.36 18.28 -9.68
N THR A 43 6.54 18.43 -8.64
CA THR A 43 5.30 19.23 -8.70
C THR A 43 5.52 20.74 -8.53
N GLY A 44 6.74 21.17 -8.18
CA GLY A 44 7.06 22.55 -7.84
C GLY A 44 7.03 22.85 -6.33
N ALA A 45 6.78 21.84 -5.49
CA ALA A 45 6.93 21.97 -4.05
C ALA A 45 8.41 22.03 -3.62
N THR A 46 8.70 22.81 -2.58
CA THR A 46 10.04 22.87 -1.99
C THR A 46 10.32 21.62 -1.17
N LEU A 47 11.14 20.71 -1.70
CA LEU A 47 11.56 19.49 -1.01
C LEU A 47 12.61 19.81 0.07
N VAL A 48 12.25 19.57 1.32
CA VAL A 48 13.10 19.80 2.50
C VAL A 48 13.95 18.59 2.83
N LYS A 49 13.40 17.40 2.66
CA LYS A 49 14.04 16.13 3.02
C LYS A 49 13.54 15.02 2.10
N HIS A 50 14.47 14.26 1.52
CA HIS A 50 14.11 13.12 0.70
C HIS A 50 13.89 11.86 1.58
N TYR A 51 12.84 11.06 1.32
CA TYR A 51 12.47 9.90 2.14
C TYR A 51 13.57 8.82 2.20
N LYS A 52 14.38 8.67 1.14
CA LYS A 52 15.60 7.84 1.11
C LYS A 52 16.57 8.16 2.26
N GLU A 53 16.59 9.40 2.78
CA GLU A 53 17.39 9.79 3.96
C GLU A 53 16.75 9.38 5.30
N LEU A 54 15.51 8.88 5.28
CA LEU A 54 14.71 8.48 6.44
C LEU A 54 14.51 6.96 6.51
N ALA A 55 14.89 6.22 5.46
CA ALA A 55 14.59 4.81 5.28
C ALA A 55 15.47 3.91 6.16
N PHE A 56 15.11 3.80 7.44
CA PHE A 56 15.58 2.74 8.34
C PHE A 56 14.50 1.67 8.42
N MET A 57 14.75 0.47 7.89
CA MET A 57 13.73 -0.59 7.77
C MET A 57 14.18 -1.86 8.50
N GLY A 58 14.00 -1.87 9.82
CA GLY A 58 14.21 -3.06 10.65
C GLY A 58 14.25 -2.70 12.14
N PHE A 59 13.89 -3.62 13.04
CA PHE A 59 13.91 -3.33 14.48
C PHE A 59 15.32 -2.94 14.97
N LEU A 60 16.35 -3.66 14.53
CA LEU A 60 17.76 -3.37 14.83
C LEU A 60 18.22 -2.05 14.17
N GLU A 61 17.87 -1.84 12.90
CA GLU A 61 18.19 -0.59 12.19
C GLU A 61 17.53 0.63 12.84
N VAL A 62 16.30 0.51 13.33
CA VAL A 62 15.59 1.58 14.05
C VAL A 62 16.25 1.90 15.38
N LEU A 63 16.72 0.89 16.14
CA LEU A 63 17.45 1.11 17.38
C LEU A 63 18.80 1.79 17.14
N LEU A 64 19.56 1.32 16.15
CA LEU A 64 20.85 1.92 15.79
C LEU A 64 20.72 3.36 15.30
N ASN A 65 19.60 3.69 14.66
CA ASN A 65 19.35 5.02 14.09
C ASN A 65 18.43 5.91 14.93
N ILE A 66 18.22 5.58 16.21
CA ILE A 66 17.30 6.32 17.08
C ILE A 66 17.70 7.79 17.25
N PHE A 67 19.00 8.09 17.32
CA PHE A 67 19.51 9.47 17.36
C PHE A 67 19.17 10.23 16.08
N THR A 68 19.31 9.59 14.92
CA THR A 68 18.93 10.18 13.63
C THR A 68 17.43 10.47 13.56
N ILE A 69 16.59 9.59 14.10
CA ILE A 69 15.14 9.80 14.21
C ILE A 69 14.85 11.04 15.07
N PHE A 70 15.45 11.16 16.25
CA PHE A 70 15.26 12.34 17.11
C PHE A 70 15.77 13.62 16.45
N ARG A 71 16.91 13.58 15.77
CA ARG A 71 17.44 14.71 14.99
C ARG A 71 16.49 15.15 13.89
N ASN A 72 15.93 14.20 13.13
CA ASN A 72 14.95 14.49 12.08
C ASN A 72 13.65 15.07 12.66
N ILE A 73 13.18 14.57 13.80
CA ILE A 73 12.02 15.16 14.50
C ILE A 73 12.33 16.61 14.91
N SER A 74 13.49 16.87 15.51
CA SER A 74 13.88 18.22 15.93
C SER A 74 13.99 19.17 14.73
N PHE A 75 14.63 18.73 13.65
CA PHE A 75 14.75 19.48 12.41
C PHE A 75 13.38 19.79 11.79
N CYS A 76 12.49 18.79 11.68
CA CYS A 76 11.14 18.98 11.15
C CYS A 76 10.35 20.03 11.95
N LYS A 77 10.42 19.99 13.28
CA LYS A 77 9.76 20.98 14.14
C LYS A 77 10.28 22.39 13.89
N LYS A 78 11.60 22.55 13.80
CA LYS A 78 12.25 23.84 13.51
C LYS A 78 11.83 24.38 12.15
N ASP A 79 11.89 23.54 11.11
CA ASP A 79 11.52 23.93 9.75
C ASP A 79 10.02 24.30 9.62
N ILE A 80 9.14 23.60 10.36
CA ILE A 80 7.71 23.96 10.45
C ILE A 80 7.54 25.34 11.10
N ILE A 81 8.22 25.62 12.21
CA ILE A 81 8.13 26.93 12.89
C ILE A 81 8.61 28.05 11.96
N GLU A 82 9.77 27.88 11.31
CA GLU A 82 10.35 28.88 10.41
C GLU A 82 9.47 29.12 9.18
N PHE A 83 8.87 28.08 8.63
CA PHE A 83 7.98 28.21 7.48
C PHE A 83 6.62 28.82 7.84
N ASN A 84 6.15 28.56 9.06
CA ASN A 84 4.86 28.97 9.61
C ASN A 84 3.68 28.62 8.67
N PRO A 85 3.37 27.33 8.47
CA PRO A 85 2.30 26.90 7.56
C PRO A 85 0.91 27.15 8.13
N ASP A 86 -0.04 27.47 7.24
CA ASP A 86 -1.47 27.51 7.57
C ASP A 86 -2.00 26.08 7.85
N VAL A 87 -1.45 25.09 7.15
CA VAL A 87 -1.88 23.69 7.23
C VAL A 87 -0.69 22.73 7.20
N ILE A 88 -0.68 21.78 8.12
CA ILE A 88 0.23 20.62 8.07
C ILE A 88 -0.56 19.39 7.63
N ILE A 89 -0.05 18.67 6.64
CA ILE A 89 -0.66 17.47 6.07
C ILE A 89 0.30 16.29 6.25
N PHE A 90 -0.13 15.31 7.04
CA PHE A 90 0.59 14.06 7.24
C PHE A 90 0.08 13.00 6.27
N ILE A 91 0.97 12.33 5.55
CA ILE A 91 0.61 11.25 4.61
C ILE A 91 1.21 9.94 5.11
N ASP A 92 0.34 9.03 5.58
CA ASP A 92 0.74 7.75 6.17
C ASP A 92 1.90 7.92 7.19
N TYR A 93 2.89 7.04 7.23
CA TYR A 93 4.13 7.15 8.00
C TYR A 93 3.92 7.45 9.50
N SER A 94 2.94 6.75 10.09
CA SER A 94 2.39 7.04 11.43
C SER A 94 3.39 7.04 12.59
N GLY A 95 4.50 6.31 12.47
CA GLY A 95 5.54 6.29 13.51
C GLY A 95 6.19 7.66 13.73
N PHE A 96 6.39 8.42 12.66
CA PHE A 96 6.94 9.78 12.69
C PHE A 96 5.82 10.82 12.75
N ASN A 97 4.84 10.70 11.85
CA ASN A 97 3.80 11.72 11.65
C ASN A 97 2.94 11.95 12.89
N LEU A 98 2.58 10.91 13.67
CA LEU A 98 1.82 11.10 14.91
C LEU A 98 2.62 11.83 16.00
N ARG A 99 3.95 11.70 16.02
CA ARG A 99 4.80 12.45 16.97
C ARG A 99 4.87 13.92 16.62
N ILE A 100 4.97 14.24 15.33
CA ILE A 100 4.92 15.62 14.83
C ILE A 100 3.53 16.20 15.04
N ALA A 101 2.46 15.46 14.74
CA ALA A 101 1.08 15.89 14.95
C ALA A 101 0.78 16.29 16.40
N LYS A 102 1.17 15.44 17.36
CA LYS A 102 1.01 15.74 18.80
C LYS A 102 1.69 17.05 19.18
N TRP A 103 2.92 17.27 18.72
CA TRP A 103 3.64 18.50 18.98
C TRP A 103 3.01 19.70 18.26
N ALA A 104 2.68 19.56 16.99
CA ALA A 104 2.10 20.61 16.16
C ALA A 104 0.77 21.11 16.73
N LYS A 105 -0.07 20.18 17.19
CA LYS A 105 -1.33 20.49 17.87
C LYS A 105 -1.12 21.33 19.13
N ALA A 106 -0.10 21.00 19.93
CA ALA A 106 0.26 21.77 21.12
C ALA A 106 0.87 23.16 20.80
N GLN A 107 1.29 23.38 19.55
CA GLN A 107 1.74 24.68 19.04
C GLN A 107 0.63 25.41 18.26
N ASN A 108 -0.62 24.95 18.34
CA ASN A 108 -1.78 25.50 17.65
C ASN A 108 -1.74 25.42 16.11
N PHE A 109 -0.86 24.61 15.53
CA PHE A 109 -0.91 24.33 14.09
C PHE A 109 -2.13 23.49 13.74
N ARG A 110 -2.67 23.73 12.54
CA ARG A 110 -3.77 22.96 11.99
C ARG A 110 -3.28 21.64 11.38
N THR A 111 -3.68 20.53 11.96
CA THR A 111 -3.19 19.19 11.62
C THR A 111 -4.19 18.38 10.80
N ASN A 112 -3.79 17.98 9.60
CA ASN A 112 -4.59 17.17 8.68
C ASN A 112 -3.85 15.85 8.41
N TYR A 113 -4.58 14.75 8.33
CA TYR A 113 -3.96 13.43 8.12
C TYR A 113 -4.63 12.72 6.96
N TYR A 114 -3.86 12.39 5.93
CA TYR A 114 -4.28 11.64 4.77
C TYR A 114 -3.68 10.23 4.82
N ILE A 115 -4.52 9.22 4.57
CA ILE A 115 -4.19 7.80 4.69
C ILE A 115 -3.98 7.45 6.17
N SER A 116 -5.08 7.09 6.81
CA SER A 116 -5.12 6.84 8.25
C SER A 116 -4.19 5.70 8.67
N PRO A 117 -3.55 5.80 9.85
CA PRO A 117 -2.90 4.65 10.46
C PRO A 117 -3.91 3.52 10.67
N GLN A 118 -3.51 2.28 10.36
CA GLN A 118 -4.35 1.07 10.50
C GLN A 118 -4.53 0.63 11.97
N VAL A 119 -4.94 1.55 12.85
CA VAL A 119 -5.13 1.27 14.29
C VAL A 119 -6.27 0.29 14.55
N TRP A 120 -7.21 0.17 13.62
CA TRP A 120 -8.29 -0.82 13.64
C TRP A 120 -7.77 -2.26 13.64
N ALA A 121 -6.56 -2.52 13.11
CA ALA A 121 -6.03 -3.87 13.02
C ALA A 121 -5.44 -4.40 14.34
N SER A 122 -4.95 -3.54 15.24
CA SER A 122 -4.22 -4.00 16.43
C SER A 122 -4.15 -3.02 17.60
N ARG A 123 -4.55 -1.75 17.43
CA ARG A 123 -4.24 -0.66 18.37
C ARG A 123 -5.40 0.33 18.51
N ALA A 124 -6.62 -0.18 18.61
CA ALA A 124 -7.82 0.65 18.56
C ALA A 124 -7.88 1.74 19.67
N GLY A 125 -7.25 1.51 20.82
CA GLY A 125 -7.11 2.52 21.88
C GLY A 125 -6.38 3.82 21.46
N ARG A 126 -5.58 3.79 20.39
CA ARG A 126 -4.88 4.98 19.87
C ARG A 126 -5.81 6.00 19.22
N VAL A 127 -7.06 5.65 18.93
CA VAL A 127 -8.03 6.57 18.33
C VAL A 127 -8.19 7.84 19.17
N ARG A 128 -8.21 7.73 20.50
CA ARG A 128 -8.32 8.91 21.39
C ARG A 128 -7.16 9.89 21.22
N SER A 129 -5.92 9.39 21.15
CA SER A 129 -4.76 10.25 20.88
C SER A 129 -4.81 10.88 19.48
N ILE A 130 -5.22 10.10 18.47
CA ILE A 130 -5.33 10.60 17.09
C ILE A 130 -6.38 11.71 17.01
N GLN A 131 -7.55 11.51 17.60
CA GLN A 131 -8.62 12.51 17.63
C GLN A 131 -8.20 13.80 18.33
N ARG A 132 -7.41 13.71 19.43
CA ARG A 132 -6.84 14.89 20.09
C ARG A 132 -5.88 15.65 19.17
N ASP A 133 -5.01 14.91 18.47
CA ASP A 133 -3.85 15.46 17.77
C ASP A 133 -4.16 15.89 16.32
N ILE A 134 -5.24 15.39 15.69
CA ILE A 134 -5.59 15.58 14.28
C ILE A 134 -6.91 16.33 14.13
N ASN A 135 -6.88 17.53 13.53
CA ASN A 135 -8.08 18.31 13.24
C ASN A 135 -8.99 17.65 12.20
N ALA A 136 -8.44 17.13 11.10
CA ALA A 136 -9.21 16.44 10.06
C ALA A 136 -8.49 15.18 9.57
N MET A 137 -9.23 14.07 9.52
CA MET A 137 -8.74 12.76 9.10
C MET A 137 -9.40 12.36 7.78
N TYR A 138 -8.58 11.99 6.79
CA TYR A 138 -8.98 11.54 5.47
C TYR A 138 -8.62 10.06 5.31
N VAL A 139 -9.63 9.21 5.46
CA VAL A 139 -9.52 7.74 5.43
C VAL A 139 -9.74 7.21 4.02
N ILE A 140 -9.06 6.11 3.68
CA ILE A 140 -9.06 5.55 2.31
C ILE A 140 -9.71 4.18 2.22
N LEU A 141 -10.00 3.54 3.36
CA LEU A 141 -10.77 2.30 3.41
C LEU A 141 -12.19 2.65 3.88
N PRO A 142 -13.24 2.13 3.23
CA PRO A 142 -14.62 2.53 3.54
C PRO A 142 -14.96 2.24 5.01
N PHE A 143 -14.60 1.05 5.51
CA PHE A 143 -14.89 0.62 6.88
C PHE A 143 -14.19 1.44 7.98
N GLU A 144 -13.17 2.24 7.63
CA GLU A 144 -12.48 3.09 8.60
C GLU A 144 -13.43 4.17 9.14
N LYS A 145 -14.38 4.63 8.33
CA LYS A 145 -15.38 5.60 8.75
C LYS A 145 -16.23 5.05 9.90
N GLU A 146 -16.78 3.85 9.75
CA GLU A 146 -17.57 3.18 10.78
C GLU A 146 -16.71 2.82 12.00
N PHE A 147 -15.44 2.45 11.79
CA PHE A 147 -14.51 2.20 12.87
C PHE A 147 -14.28 3.45 13.75
N TYR A 148 -13.97 4.60 13.14
CA TYR A 148 -13.74 5.85 13.87
C TYR A 148 -15.01 6.40 14.52
N GLN A 149 -16.17 6.18 13.89
CA GLN A 149 -17.47 6.58 14.42
C GLN A 149 -17.76 5.94 15.79
N LYS A 150 -17.29 4.70 16.05
CA LYS A 150 -17.43 4.03 17.36
C LYS A 150 -16.74 4.77 18.51
N TYR A 151 -15.79 5.65 18.19
CA TYR A 151 -15.08 6.49 19.14
C TYR A 151 -15.59 7.95 19.14
N GLY A 152 -16.67 8.24 18.42
CA GLY A 152 -17.19 9.59 18.24
C GLY A 152 -16.26 10.50 17.44
N TYR A 153 -15.34 9.93 16.65
CA TYR A 153 -14.45 10.72 15.79
C TYR A 153 -14.96 10.73 14.36
N HIS A 154 -15.48 11.88 13.91
CA HIS A 154 -15.95 12.04 12.54
C HIS A 154 -14.74 12.17 11.58
N VAL A 155 -14.69 11.32 10.56
CA VAL A 155 -13.62 11.28 9.56
C VAL A 155 -14.19 11.29 8.14
N HIS A 156 -13.38 11.69 7.18
CA HIS A 156 -13.76 11.82 5.78
C HIS A 156 -13.28 10.61 4.98
N PHE A 157 -14.19 9.78 4.49
CA PHE A 157 -13.84 8.79 3.48
C PHE A 157 -13.67 9.47 2.11
N VAL A 158 -12.44 9.44 1.60
CA VAL A 158 -12.06 10.16 0.38
C VAL A 158 -11.93 9.27 -0.85
N GLY A 159 -12.09 7.95 -0.68
CA GLY A 159 -11.79 6.97 -1.70
C GLY A 159 -10.34 6.50 -1.65
N HIS A 160 -10.04 5.42 -2.35
CA HIS A 160 -8.73 4.78 -2.30
C HIS A 160 -7.83 5.25 -3.45
N PRO A 161 -6.67 5.84 -3.19
CA PRO A 161 -5.82 6.44 -4.24
C PRO A 161 -5.22 5.42 -5.23
N LEU A 162 -5.28 4.13 -4.91
CA LEU A 162 -4.92 3.07 -5.88
C LEU A 162 -5.85 3.02 -7.09
N VAL A 163 -7.13 3.42 -6.96
CA VAL A 163 -8.04 3.46 -8.10
C VAL A 163 -7.52 4.45 -9.15
N ASP A 164 -7.08 5.62 -8.71
CA ASP A 164 -6.46 6.64 -9.58
C ASP A 164 -5.15 6.14 -10.20
N ALA A 165 -4.33 5.42 -9.43
CA ALA A 165 -3.05 4.90 -9.90
C ALA A 165 -3.24 3.84 -11.01
N VAL A 166 -4.26 2.99 -10.88
CA VAL A 166 -4.58 1.97 -11.88
C VAL A 166 -5.26 2.59 -13.11
N THR A 167 -6.21 3.51 -12.91
CA THR A 167 -6.99 4.11 -14.01
C THR A 167 -6.15 5.03 -14.89
N ASN A 168 -5.26 5.82 -14.30
CA ASN A 168 -4.44 6.79 -15.05
C ASN A 168 -3.14 6.20 -15.61
N ARG A 169 -2.91 4.89 -15.48
CA ARG A 169 -1.67 4.29 -16.00
C ARG A 169 -1.68 4.27 -17.53
N LYS A 170 -0.51 4.43 -18.12
CA LYS A 170 -0.31 4.09 -19.54
C LYS A 170 -0.44 2.57 -19.69
N GLN A 171 -1.36 2.12 -20.52
CA GLN A 171 -1.52 0.70 -20.82
C GLN A 171 -0.23 0.17 -21.45
N VAL A 172 0.21 -1.00 -20.98
CA VAL A 172 1.37 -1.68 -21.54
C VAL A 172 1.02 -2.32 -22.87
N ASP A 173 1.93 -2.25 -23.82
CA ASP A 173 1.89 -3.09 -25.01
C ASP A 173 2.37 -4.50 -24.61
N GLU A 174 1.47 -5.47 -24.66
CA GLU A 174 1.75 -6.84 -24.24
C GLU A 174 2.86 -7.49 -25.07
N GLN A 175 2.90 -7.29 -26.39
CA GLN A 175 3.92 -7.89 -27.26
C GLN A 175 5.30 -7.32 -26.94
N LEU A 176 5.40 -6.00 -26.77
CA LEU A 176 6.64 -5.35 -26.37
C LEU A 176 7.08 -5.77 -24.97
N PHE A 177 6.14 -5.93 -24.03
CA PHE A 177 6.43 -6.37 -22.68
C PHE A 177 6.94 -7.81 -22.66
N ARG A 178 6.25 -8.74 -23.34
CA ARG A 178 6.69 -10.14 -23.47
C ARG A 178 8.06 -10.22 -24.11
N LYS A 179 8.31 -9.50 -25.21
CA LYS A 179 9.61 -9.43 -25.87
C LYS A 179 10.71 -8.91 -24.94
N LYS A 180 10.44 -7.83 -24.20
CA LYS A 180 11.41 -7.22 -23.28
C LYS A 180 11.84 -8.17 -22.16
N TYR A 181 10.90 -8.93 -21.61
CA TYR A 181 11.15 -9.84 -20.49
C TYR A 181 11.33 -11.31 -20.93
N GLN A 182 11.42 -11.57 -22.24
CA GLN A 182 11.61 -12.89 -22.84
C GLN A 182 10.52 -13.89 -22.40
N LEU A 183 9.29 -13.39 -22.26
CA LEU A 183 8.13 -14.20 -21.92
C LEU A 183 7.64 -14.94 -23.18
N SER A 184 7.17 -16.17 -23.00
CA SER A 184 6.50 -16.97 -24.01
C SER A 184 5.09 -16.45 -24.31
N ASP A 185 4.37 -17.10 -25.24
CA ASP A 185 2.97 -16.81 -25.54
C ASP A 185 1.99 -17.49 -24.57
N LYS A 186 2.50 -18.25 -23.58
CA LYS A 186 1.65 -18.92 -22.60
C LYS A 186 0.91 -17.90 -21.72
N PRO A 187 -0.30 -18.25 -21.23
CA PRO A 187 -0.97 -17.47 -20.20
C PRO A 187 -0.10 -17.32 -18.95
N VAL A 188 -0.10 -16.14 -18.35
CA VAL A 188 0.82 -15.79 -17.26
C VAL A 188 0.18 -16.01 -15.90
N ILE A 189 0.90 -16.64 -14.98
CA ILE A 189 0.58 -16.66 -13.55
C ILE A 189 1.62 -15.82 -12.81
N ALA A 190 1.17 -14.71 -12.22
CA ALA A 190 2.08 -13.82 -11.49
C ALA A 190 2.33 -14.31 -10.06
N LEU A 191 3.60 -14.31 -9.65
CA LEU A 191 4.03 -14.59 -8.29
C LEU A 191 4.43 -13.28 -7.60
N LEU A 192 3.64 -12.86 -6.61
CA LEU A 192 3.88 -11.65 -5.82
C LEU A 192 4.24 -12.06 -4.38
N PRO A 193 5.49 -12.48 -4.11
CA PRO A 193 5.89 -13.10 -2.84
C PRO A 193 6.11 -12.10 -1.68
N GLY A 194 5.68 -10.85 -1.85
CA GLY A 194 5.88 -9.78 -0.87
C GLY A 194 7.17 -8.97 -1.11
N SER A 195 7.46 -8.06 -0.16
CA SER A 195 8.54 -7.09 -0.29
C SER A 195 9.72 -7.33 0.67
N ARG A 196 9.50 -8.08 1.75
CA ARG A 196 10.49 -8.32 2.81
C ARG A 196 11.20 -9.65 2.60
N LYS A 197 12.52 -9.69 2.80
CA LYS A 197 13.35 -10.90 2.61
C LYS A 197 12.76 -12.15 3.26
N GLN A 198 12.46 -12.10 4.56
CA GLN A 198 11.95 -13.26 5.31
C GLN A 198 10.58 -13.76 4.78
N GLU A 199 9.73 -12.83 4.34
CA GLU A 199 8.44 -13.12 3.75
C GLU A 199 8.63 -13.77 2.38
N ILE A 200 9.42 -13.15 1.51
CA ILE A 200 9.74 -13.66 0.17
C ILE A 200 10.31 -15.08 0.23
N THR A 201 11.26 -15.37 1.13
CA THR A 201 11.84 -16.72 1.27
C THR A 201 10.77 -17.78 1.57
N LYS A 202 9.84 -17.49 2.47
CA LYS A 202 8.78 -18.45 2.86
C LYS A 202 7.64 -18.53 1.85
N MET A 203 7.30 -17.41 1.21
CA MET A 203 6.24 -17.30 0.22
C MET A 203 6.64 -17.95 -1.08
N LEU A 204 7.77 -17.51 -1.63
CA LEU A 204 8.20 -17.93 -2.95
C LEU A 204 8.50 -19.43 -2.99
N SER A 205 9.11 -20.01 -1.95
CA SER A 205 9.38 -21.46 -1.90
C SER A 205 8.12 -22.32 -2.08
N VAL A 206 7.01 -21.96 -1.42
CA VAL A 206 5.73 -22.69 -1.58
C VAL A 206 5.08 -22.37 -2.93
N MET A 207 5.11 -21.11 -3.39
CA MET A 207 4.60 -20.74 -4.71
C MET A 207 5.31 -21.48 -5.85
N LEU A 208 6.63 -21.63 -5.77
CA LEU A 208 7.42 -22.36 -6.76
C LEU A 208 7.10 -23.86 -6.79
N SER A 209 6.58 -24.40 -5.69
CA SER A 209 6.29 -25.83 -5.56
C SER A 209 5.13 -26.32 -6.43
N VAL A 210 4.33 -25.45 -7.04
CA VAL A 210 3.20 -25.87 -7.89
C VAL A 210 3.48 -25.71 -9.39
N THR A 211 4.61 -25.12 -9.73
CA THR A 211 4.93 -24.68 -11.10
C THR A 211 5.06 -25.81 -12.10
N ASP A 212 5.47 -26.99 -11.64
CA ASP A 212 5.56 -28.23 -12.40
C ASP A 212 4.20 -28.85 -12.76
N ILE A 213 3.13 -28.46 -12.06
CA ILE A 213 1.76 -28.96 -12.29
C ILE A 213 1.05 -28.14 -13.38
N PHE A 214 1.30 -26.84 -13.46
CA PHE A 214 0.63 -25.91 -14.37
C PHE A 214 1.52 -25.58 -15.58
N GLN A 215 1.95 -26.60 -16.33
CA GLN A 215 2.93 -26.45 -17.43
C GLN A 215 2.42 -25.66 -18.63
N ASP A 216 1.10 -25.54 -18.79
CA ASP A 216 0.46 -24.72 -19.83
C ASP A 216 0.58 -23.21 -19.55
N TYR A 217 1.03 -22.85 -18.35
CA TYR A 217 1.19 -21.46 -17.91
C TYR A 217 2.67 -21.10 -17.78
N GLU A 218 2.97 -19.82 -17.96
CA GLU A 218 4.26 -19.26 -17.59
C GLU A 218 4.17 -18.54 -16.25
N PHE A 219 5.00 -18.96 -15.29
CA PHE A 219 5.09 -18.29 -13.99
C PHE A 219 6.11 -17.16 -14.05
N VAL A 220 5.69 -15.96 -13.62
CA VAL A 220 6.53 -14.76 -13.63
C VAL A 220 6.60 -14.16 -12.23
N ILE A 221 7.81 -13.97 -11.72
CA ILE A 221 8.04 -13.39 -10.39
C ILE A 221 8.06 -11.87 -10.48
N ALA A 222 7.19 -11.22 -9.70
CA ALA A 222 7.25 -9.79 -9.44
C ALA A 222 8.32 -9.50 -8.38
N GLY A 223 9.46 -8.98 -8.82
CA GLY A 223 10.58 -8.59 -7.97
C GLY A 223 10.30 -7.30 -7.20
N ALA A 224 10.55 -7.32 -5.90
CA ALA A 224 10.44 -6.15 -5.03
C ALA A 224 11.59 -5.15 -5.32
N PRO A 225 11.31 -3.83 -5.31
CA PRO A 225 12.32 -2.81 -5.64
C PRO A 225 13.59 -2.89 -4.79
N SER A 226 13.41 -3.20 -3.51
CA SER A 226 14.47 -3.26 -2.49
C SER A 226 15.32 -4.53 -2.55
N GLN A 227 14.97 -5.51 -3.38
CA GLN A 227 15.66 -6.81 -3.42
C GLN A 227 16.32 -7.05 -4.78
N PRO A 228 17.60 -7.47 -4.82
CA PRO A 228 18.28 -7.80 -6.06
C PRO A 228 17.82 -9.16 -6.60
N PHE A 229 17.93 -9.37 -7.91
CA PHE A 229 17.59 -10.66 -8.54
C PHE A 229 18.41 -11.83 -7.96
N SER A 230 19.65 -11.61 -7.53
CA SER A 230 20.49 -12.63 -6.89
C SER A 230 19.86 -13.24 -5.63
N PHE A 231 19.09 -12.46 -4.87
CA PHE A 231 18.36 -12.97 -3.71
C PHE A 231 17.26 -13.95 -4.13
N TYR A 232 16.53 -13.65 -5.20
CA TYR A 232 15.50 -14.54 -5.76
C TYR A 232 16.13 -15.80 -6.35
N LYS A 233 17.26 -15.67 -7.05
CA LYS A 233 17.98 -16.80 -7.65
C LYS A 233 18.30 -17.89 -6.63
N ASN A 234 18.68 -17.52 -5.41
CA ASN A 234 18.94 -18.48 -4.31
C ASN A 234 17.69 -19.28 -3.88
N ILE A 235 16.49 -18.72 -4.05
CA ILE A 235 15.22 -19.38 -3.71
C ILE A 235 14.68 -20.18 -4.91
N ILE A 236 14.88 -19.66 -6.13
CA ILE A 236 14.47 -20.28 -7.39
C ILE A 236 15.28 -21.56 -7.66
N GLY A 237 16.57 -21.57 -7.30
CA GLY A 237 17.49 -22.65 -7.63
C GLY A 237 17.67 -22.78 -9.14
N ASP A 238 17.64 -24.00 -9.66
CA ASP A 238 17.85 -24.30 -11.08
C ASP A 238 16.57 -24.18 -11.93
N LYS A 239 15.43 -23.80 -11.32
CA LYS A 239 14.18 -23.63 -12.06
C LYS A 239 14.30 -22.45 -13.03
N LYS A 240 13.96 -22.67 -14.29
CA LYS A 240 13.82 -21.59 -15.27
C LYS A 240 12.58 -20.76 -14.94
N MET A 241 12.78 -19.55 -14.39
CA MET A 241 11.71 -18.63 -14.02
C MET A 241 11.92 -17.25 -14.61
N SER A 242 10.85 -16.70 -15.16
CA SER A 242 10.80 -15.32 -15.65
C SER A 242 10.69 -14.36 -14.47
N PHE A 243 11.40 -13.23 -14.56
CA PHE A 243 11.49 -12.26 -13.47
C PHE A 243 11.31 -10.84 -13.99
N VAL A 244 10.42 -10.09 -13.33
CA VAL A 244 10.09 -8.72 -13.67
C VAL A 244 10.27 -7.85 -12.44
N LYS A 245 11.19 -6.89 -12.50
CA LYS A 245 11.43 -5.93 -11.41
C LYS A 245 10.68 -4.62 -11.66
N ASP A 246 10.07 -4.06 -10.62
CA ASP A 246 9.48 -2.70 -10.62
C ASP A 246 8.40 -2.47 -11.68
N LYS A 247 7.73 -3.55 -12.11
CA LYS A 247 6.68 -3.54 -13.15
C LYS A 247 5.51 -4.46 -12.80
N THR A 248 5.17 -4.53 -11.51
CA THR A 248 4.08 -5.38 -11.00
C THR A 248 2.75 -5.09 -11.69
N HIS A 249 2.39 -3.82 -11.88
CA HIS A 249 1.13 -3.43 -12.55
C HIS A 249 1.09 -3.87 -14.02
N ASP A 250 2.22 -3.76 -14.72
CA ASP A 250 2.31 -4.19 -16.12
C ASP A 250 2.22 -5.71 -16.23
N LEU A 251 2.89 -6.43 -15.32
CA LEU A 251 2.76 -7.88 -15.22
C LEU A 251 1.31 -8.30 -14.92
N LEU A 252 0.66 -7.70 -13.93
CA LEU A 252 -0.72 -7.99 -13.58
C LEU A 252 -1.66 -7.75 -14.76
N SER A 253 -1.44 -6.71 -15.56
CA SER A 253 -2.31 -6.41 -16.71
C SER A 253 -2.29 -7.45 -17.83
N ILE A 254 -1.33 -8.37 -17.84
CA ILE A 254 -1.26 -9.50 -18.78
C ILE A 254 -1.41 -10.86 -18.08
N SER A 255 -1.69 -10.87 -16.77
CA SER A 255 -1.77 -12.09 -15.96
C SER A 255 -3.16 -12.69 -15.96
N SER A 256 -3.25 -14.00 -16.10
CA SER A 256 -4.50 -14.76 -16.03
C SER A 256 -4.88 -15.14 -14.60
N ALA A 257 -3.90 -15.23 -13.70
CA ALA A 257 -4.09 -15.43 -12.27
C ALA A 257 -2.85 -14.93 -11.50
N ALA A 258 -2.98 -14.78 -10.18
CA ALA A 258 -1.86 -14.41 -9.32
C ALA A 258 -1.86 -15.15 -7.97
N LEU A 259 -0.67 -15.49 -7.51
CA LEU A 259 -0.40 -15.89 -6.13
C LEU A 259 0.19 -14.69 -5.40
N VAL A 260 -0.54 -14.18 -4.40
CA VAL A 260 -0.28 -12.84 -3.88
C VAL A 260 -0.11 -12.89 -2.37
N THR A 261 0.98 -12.32 -1.87
CA THR A 261 1.11 -12.17 -0.42
C THR A 261 0.14 -11.11 0.13
N SER A 262 -0.36 -11.32 1.35
CA SER A 262 -1.27 -10.38 2.01
C SER A 262 -0.68 -8.96 2.07
N GLY A 263 -1.50 -7.96 1.72
CA GLY A 263 -1.13 -6.54 1.70
C GLY A 263 -1.85 -5.76 0.61
N THR A 264 -1.30 -4.60 0.25
CA THR A 264 -1.83 -3.74 -0.83
C THR A 264 -1.85 -4.45 -2.18
N ALA A 265 -0.91 -5.36 -2.41
CA ALA A 265 -0.84 -6.19 -3.63
C ALA A 265 -2.14 -6.96 -3.91
N THR A 266 -2.88 -7.34 -2.86
CA THR A 266 -4.18 -8.01 -3.03
C THR A 266 -5.23 -7.10 -3.67
N LEU A 267 -5.22 -5.82 -3.29
CA LEU A 267 -6.13 -4.82 -3.83
C LEU A 267 -5.72 -4.40 -5.25
N GLU A 268 -4.42 -4.20 -5.49
CA GLU A 268 -3.90 -3.93 -6.83
C GLU A 268 -4.29 -5.05 -7.81
N THR A 269 -4.05 -6.30 -7.43
CA THR A 269 -4.41 -7.48 -8.24
C THR A 269 -5.91 -7.53 -8.57
N ALA A 270 -6.77 -7.25 -7.58
CA ALA A 270 -8.22 -7.21 -7.79
C ALA A 270 -8.65 -6.04 -8.69
N LEU A 271 -7.98 -4.89 -8.63
CA LEU A 271 -8.24 -3.74 -9.50
C LEU A 271 -7.88 -4.04 -10.97
N PHE A 272 -6.82 -4.82 -11.21
CA PHE A 272 -6.50 -5.35 -12.54
C PHE A 272 -7.43 -6.47 -13.02
N LYS A 273 -8.45 -6.81 -12.22
CA LYS A 273 -9.38 -7.93 -12.46
C LYS A 273 -8.66 -9.27 -12.63
N VAL A 274 -7.52 -9.45 -11.97
CA VAL A 274 -6.76 -10.71 -12.00
C VAL A 274 -7.25 -11.62 -10.88
N PRO A 275 -7.76 -12.84 -11.19
CA PRO A 275 -8.08 -13.84 -10.17
C PRO A 275 -6.87 -14.13 -9.27
N GLN A 276 -7.09 -14.27 -7.96
CA GLN A 276 -5.96 -14.41 -7.04
C GLN A 276 -6.20 -15.38 -5.88
N VAL A 277 -5.12 -16.01 -5.42
CA VAL A 277 -5.04 -16.69 -4.12
C VAL A 277 -4.13 -15.89 -3.21
N VAL A 278 -4.64 -15.51 -2.04
CA VAL A 278 -3.88 -14.76 -1.05
C VAL A 278 -3.11 -15.75 -0.17
N CYS A 279 -1.80 -15.57 -0.10
CA CYS A 279 -0.90 -16.44 0.63
C CYS A 279 -0.26 -15.69 1.80
N TYR A 280 -0.11 -16.34 2.95
CA TYR A 280 0.64 -15.77 4.06
C TYR A 280 1.33 -16.85 4.89
N LYS A 281 2.61 -16.69 5.20
CA LYS A 281 3.39 -17.59 6.07
C LYS A 281 4.47 -16.81 6.79
N GLY A 282 4.29 -16.64 8.08
CA GLY A 282 5.20 -15.93 8.98
C GLY A 282 6.00 -16.88 9.87
N ASN A 283 6.57 -16.33 10.95
CA ASN A 283 7.04 -17.14 12.06
C ASN A 283 5.83 -17.68 12.84
N ALA A 284 5.81 -18.98 13.19
CA ALA A 284 4.68 -19.62 13.86
C ALA A 284 4.38 -18.97 15.22
N LEU A 285 5.41 -18.67 16.02
CA LEU A 285 5.24 -18.01 17.31
C LEU A 285 4.69 -16.59 17.14
N SER A 286 5.28 -15.80 16.23
CA SER A 286 4.79 -14.45 15.93
C SER A 286 3.34 -14.45 15.43
N TYR A 287 2.94 -15.46 14.65
CA TYR A 287 1.58 -15.61 14.19
C TYR A 287 0.61 -15.98 15.30
N GLN A 288 0.96 -16.89 16.20
CA GLN A 288 0.10 -17.23 17.34
C GLN A 288 -0.12 -16.02 18.25
N ILE A 289 0.91 -15.19 18.44
CA ILE A 289 0.80 -13.92 19.17
C ILE A 289 -0.10 -12.95 18.40
N ALA A 290 0.15 -12.75 17.11
CA ALA A 290 -0.64 -11.85 16.27
C ALA A 290 -2.12 -12.25 16.22
N LYS A 291 -2.43 -13.54 16.07
CA LYS A 291 -3.81 -14.08 16.05
C LYS A 291 -4.58 -13.81 17.34
N ARG A 292 -3.88 -13.73 18.48
CA ARG A 292 -4.50 -13.41 19.78
C ARG A 292 -4.74 -11.91 19.97
N ILE A 293 -3.99 -11.06 19.27
CA ILE A 293 -4.07 -9.59 19.37
C ILE A 293 -4.98 -9.00 18.28
N ILE A 294 -4.97 -9.59 17.09
CA ILE A 294 -5.70 -9.13 15.91
C ILE A 294 -7.06 -9.81 15.88
N THR A 295 -8.13 -9.01 15.96
CA THR A 295 -9.53 -9.49 15.99
C THR A 295 -10.19 -9.55 14.61
N LEU A 296 -9.40 -9.42 13.54
CA LEU A 296 -9.90 -9.34 12.18
C LEU A 296 -10.34 -10.70 11.64
N LYS A 297 -11.47 -10.72 10.92
CA LYS A 297 -11.99 -11.93 10.25
C LYS A 297 -11.15 -12.36 9.04
N PHE A 298 -10.48 -11.40 8.40
CA PHE A 298 -9.76 -11.55 7.14
C PHE A 298 -8.41 -10.86 7.22
N ILE A 299 -7.44 -11.33 6.43
CA ILE A 299 -6.13 -10.66 6.30
C ILE A 299 -5.98 -9.87 5.01
N SER A 300 -6.71 -10.23 3.95
CA SER A 300 -6.65 -9.51 2.68
C SER A 300 -7.50 -8.24 2.73
N LEU A 301 -7.01 -7.17 2.10
CA LEU A 301 -7.78 -5.92 2.01
C LEU A 301 -9.06 -6.13 1.18
N VAL A 302 -9.01 -7.00 0.17
CA VAL A 302 -10.18 -7.38 -0.62
C VAL A 302 -11.31 -7.91 0.27
N ASN A 303 -11.04 -8.94 1.08
CA ASN A 303 -12.06 -9.54 1.94
C ASN A 303 -12.49 -8.60 3.08
N LEU A 304 -11.57 -7.80 3.62
CA LEU A 304 -11.88 -6.80 4.66
C LEU A 304 -12.84 -5.72 4.14
N ILE A 305 -12.61 -5.19 2.94
CA ILE A 305 -13.46 -4.14 2.33
C ILE A 305 -14.83 -4.71 1.93
N MET A 306 -14.84 -5.97 1.51
CA MET A 306 -16.06 -6.64 1.08
C MET A 306 -16.86 -7.24 2.25
N ASP A 307 -16.26 -7.34 3.44
CA ASP A 307 -16.74 -8.09 4.63
C ASP A 307 -17.26 -9.50 4.28
N LYS A 308 -16.63 -10.14 3.29
CA LYS A 308 -16.92 -11.52 2.86
C LYS A 308 -15.70 -12.16 2.22
N LYS A 309 -15.70 -13.49 2.11
CA LYS A 309 -14.65 -14.25 1.43
C LYS A 309 -14.81 -14.15 -0.09
N VAL A 310 -14.24 -13.11 -0.68
CA VAL A 310 -14.15 -12.92 -2.14
C VAL A 310 -12.95 -13.70 -2.70
N VAL A 311 -11.79 -13.53 -2.08
CA VAL A 311 -10.55 -14.23 -2.45
C VAL A 311 -10.21 -15.28 -1.41
N LYS A 312 -9.65 -16.41 -1.84
CA LYS A 312 -9.17 -17.44 -0.92
C LYS A 312 -7.93 -16.95 -0.19
N GLU A 313 -7.94 -17.08 1.13
CA GLU A 313 -6.78 -16.83 1.99
C GLU A 313 -6.21 -18.18 2.47
N LEU A 314 -5.00 -18.52 2.02
CA LEU A 314 -4.21 -19.65 2.50
C LEU A 314 -3.19 -19.13 3.51
N ILE A 315 -3.48 -19.36 4.79
CA ILE A 315 -2.75 -18.76 5.91
C ILE A 315 -1.99 -19.85 6.66
N GLN A 316 -0.68 -19.67 6.81
CA GLN A 316 0.21 -20.48 7.64
C GLN A 316 0.17 -21.97 7.29
N TYR A 317 -0.55 -22.77 8.08
CA TYR A 317 -0.66 -24.20 7.89
C TYR A 317 -1.54 -24.55 6.68
N ASP A 318 -2.45 -23.66 6.28
CA ASP A 318 -3.26 -23.85 5.07
C ASP A 318 -2.46 -23.56 3.80
N PHE A 319 -1.33 -22.86 3.90
CA PHE A 319 -0.46 -22.56 2.77
C PHE A 319 0.51 -23.71 2.48
N THR A 320 -0.07 -24.79 1.95
CA THR A 320 0.60 -26.00 1.48
C THR A 320 0.52 -26.10 -0.05
N ARG A 321 1.36 -26.96 -0.63
CA ARG A 321 1.37 -27.23 -2.08
C ARG A 321 0.01 -27.72 -2.56
N GLU A 322 -0.61 -28.64 -1.84
CA GLU A 322 -1.88 -29.30 -2.21
C GLU A 322 -3.04 -28.31 -2.21
N ASN A 323 -3.15 -27.51 -1.16
CA ASN A 323 -4.15 -26.45 -1.10
C ASN A 323 -3.89 -25.41 -2.19
N LEU A 324 -2.63 -25.04 -2.43
CA LEU A 324 -2.29 -24.07 -3.46
C LEU A 324 -2.67 -24.56 -4.87
N ILE A 325 -2.41 -25.83 -5.19
CA ILE A 325 -2.85 -26.46 -6.45
C ILE A 325 -4.37 -26.38 -6.57
N ARG A 326 -5.11 -26.82 -5.54
CA ARG A 326 -6.58 -26.83 -5.57
C ARG A 326 -7.14 -25.43 -5.83
N GLU A 327 -6.71 -24.45 -5.05
CA GLU A 327 -7.26 -23.10 -5.13
C GLU A 327 -6.81 -22.36 -6.39
N LEU A 328 -5.59 -22.61 -6.89
CA LEU A 328 -5.12 -22.07 -8.18
C LEU A 328 -5.93 -22.64 -9.35
N SER A 329 -6.18 -23.96 -9.37
CA SER A 329 -7.05 -24.59 -10.37
C SER A 329 -8.46 -24.01 -10.35
N LEU A 330 -9.02 -23.75 -9.16
CA LEU A 330 -10.35 -23.16 -9.01
C LEU A 330 -10.43 -21.74 -9.59
N ILE A 331 -9.46 -20.88 -9.32
CA ILE A 331 -9.50 -19.49 -9.85
C ILE A 331 -9.17 -19.39 -11.34
N LEU A 332 -8.58 -20.45 -11.92
CA LEU A 332 -8.37 -20.59 -13.36
C LEU A 332 -9.61 -21.13 -14.09
N ASP A 333 -10.58 -21.71 -13.38
CA ASP A 333 -11.86 -22.15 -13.95
C ASP A 333 -12.75 -20.94 -14.29
N LYS A 334 -13.18 -20.86 -15.56
CA LYS A 334 -14.03 -19.78 -16.09
C LYS A 334 -15.32 -19.57 -15.28
N LYS A 335 -15.97 -20.65 -14.80
CA LYS A 335 -17.21 -20.53 -14.01
C LYS A 335 -16.97 -19.83 -12.67
N HIS A 336 -15.79 -20.05 -12.08
CA HIS A 336 -15.42 -19.39 -10.83
C HIS A 336 -15.09 -17.91 -11.05
N GLN A 337 -14.48 -17.59 -12.20
CA GLN A 337 -14.05 -16.24 -12.55
C GLN A 337 -15.23 -15.26 -12.69
N GLU A 338 -16.36 -15.69 -13.25
CA GLU A 338 -17.53 -14.81 -13.43
C GLU A 338 -17.99 -14.17 -12.11
N LYS A 339 -18.17 -14.99 -11.06
CA LYS A 339 -18.54 -14.50 -9.73
C LYS A 339 -17.46 -13.60 -9.13
N LEU A 340 -16.20 -13.98 -9.29
CA LEU A 340 -15.07 -13.21 -8.76
C LEU A 340 -14.97 -11.82 -9.40
N PHE A 341 -15.21 -11.72 -10.71
CA PHE A 341 -15.20 -10.45 -11.43
C PHE A 341 -16.33 -9.52 -10.97
N LEU A 342 -17.54 -10.03 -10.76
CA LEU A 342 -18.63 -9.25 -10.17
C LEU A 342 -18.25 -8.69 -8.80
N ASP A 343 -17.62 -9.50 -7.95
CA ASP A 343 -17.13 -9.05 -6.65
C ASP A 343 -16.01 -8.00 -6.78
N TYR A 344 -15.15 -8.08 -7.79
CA TYR A 344 -14.11 -7.08 -8.06
C TYR A 344 -14.65 -5.76 -8.62
N PHE A 345 -15.76 -5.78 -9.37
CA PHE A 345 -16.45 -4.55 -9.77
C PHE A 345 -17.12 -3.88 -8.57
N GLU A 346 -17.75 -4.65 -7.70
CA GLU A 346 -18.33 -4.13 -6.46
C GLU A 346 -17.24 -3.59 -5.50
N LEU A 347 -16.10 -4.29 -5.39
CA LEU A 347 -14.94 -3.81 -4.64
C LEU A 347 -14.52 -2.41 -5.10
N GLU A 348 -14.37 -2.21 -6.40
CA GLU A 348 -13.97 -0.92 -6.99
C GLU A 348 -14.96 0.20 -6.66
N LYS A 349 -16.27 -0.08 -6.69
CA LYS A 349 -17.30 0.88 -6.26
C LYS A 349 -17.14 1.25 -4.78
N ARG A 350 -16.89 0.27 -3.91
CA ARG A 350 -16.68 0.49 -2.47
C ARG A 350 -15.41 1.28 -2.15
N LEU A 351 -14.41 1.24 -3.04
CA LEU A 351 -13.20 2.07 -2.93
C LEU A 351 -13.46 3.55 -3.23
N GLY A 352 -14.67 3.95 -3.63
CA GLY A 352 -15.05 5.35 -3.74
C GLY A 352 -14.68 6.04 -5.06
N GLY A 353 -14.28 5.27 -6.08
CA GLY A 353 -13.96 5.78 -7.41
C GLY A 353 -12.65 6.56 -7.50
N THR A 354 -12.46 7.28 -8.61
CA THR A 354 -11.30 8.15 -8.86
C THR A 354 -11.44 9.51 -8.18
N GLY A 355 -10.32 10.21 -7.98
CA GLY A 355 -10.26 11.58 -7.47
C GLY A 355 -10.02 11.66 -5.97
N ALA A 356 -9.36 10.66 -5.38
CA ALA A 356 -9.16 10.63 -3.93
C ALA A 356 -8.30 11.83 -3.45
N SER A 357 -7.24 12.16 -4.19
CA SER A 357 -6.36 13.29 -3.88
C SER A 357 -7.06 14.65 -4.09
N GLU A 358 -7.89 14.77 -5.14
CA GLU A 358 -8.70 15.94 -5.43
C GLU A 358 -9.71 16.22 -4.32
N LYS A 359 -10.38 15.18 -3.83
CA LYS A 359 -11.34 15.29 -2.73
C LYS A 359 -10.68 15.71 -1.42
N VAL A 360 -9.47 15.21 -1.14
CA VAL A 360 -8.67 15.66 0.02
C VAL A 360 -8.30 17.14 -0.12
N ALA A 361 -7.76 17.55 -1.27
CA ALA A 361 -7.38 18.94 -1.51
C ALA A 361 -8.57 19.90 -1.32
N GLU A 362 -9.73 19.54 -1.88
CA GLU A 362 -10.96 20.33 -1.74
C GLU A 362 -11.39 20.49 -0.28
N LEU A 363 -11.42 19.38 0.48
CA LEU A 363 -11.80 19.42 1.89
C LEU A 363 -10.80 20.24 2.72
N ILE A 364 -9.50 20.17 2.42
CA ILE A 364 -8.47 20.94 3.14
C ILE A 364 -8.66 22.44 2.90
N VAL A 365 -8.81 22.85 1.63
CA VAL A 365 -9.00 24.26 1.27
C VAL A 365 -10.30 24.80 1.87
N LYS A 366 -11.40 24.05 1.76
CA LYS A 366 -12.71 24.43 2.30
C LYS A 366 -12.71 24.56 3.83
N ASN A 367 -11.99 23.68 4.53
CA ASN A 367 -11.97 23.69 5.98
C ASN A 367 -11.09 24.83 6.54
N THR A 368 -10.15 25.35 5.75
CA THR A 368 -9.15 26.35 6.16
C THR A 368 -9.52 27.77 5.74
N SER A 369 -10.37 27.90 4.72
CA SER A 369 -11.07 29.16 4.39
C SER A 369 -12.16 29.42 5.43
#